data_AF-A0A2R5FXF3-F1
#
_entry.id   AF-A0A2R5FXF3-F1
#
_cell.length_a   1.000
_cell.length_b   1.000
_cell.length_c   1.000
_cell.angle_alpha   90.00
_cell.angle_beta   90.00
_cell.angle_gamma   90.00
#
_symmetry.space_group_name_H-M   'P 1'
#
loop_
_entity.id
_entity.type
_entity.pdbx_description
1 polymer ?
#
loop_
_entity_poly.entity_id
_entity_poly.type
_entity_poly.pdbx_seq_one_letter_code
_entity_poly.pdbx_strand_id
1 'polypeptide(L)'
;MGDDRRGGHTWKFVSKGTVSSPTSKANSSLWESGTLYVARYNPDKTGKWIPLLLNTATNPIPPSVISSQEGNVLEEKVKFLPLPKRNGVADQTEDGGIFKCDRTNEATALPNYQNKKLSDFYPTQGAVLSDAFLAANLAGGTPTARPEDLEVHPFTKEVFISYTDGAPGSDGYPDSRIFQVAKVSTDVNATQQSGGLYKIIEDSTDGTGLTFRWERFAQGGEAGSIDGAGFANVDNQVFDNKGNVWGVTDMSTGTHNGFDIGAAGTPTTIDHKISGDVSKFTGVFGNNWLFFIPTSGANAGHVVPFAYGPVRCEMTGPTFVEDTLSRPKSLAIAP
;
A
#
# COMPACT_ATOMS: atom_id res chain seq x y z
N MET A 1 -0.46 -4.11 -9.35
CA MET A 1 0.62 -4.79 -8.59
C MET A 1 0.99 -3.89 -7.42
N GLY A 2 1.27 -4.46 -6.26
CA GLY A 2 1.79 -3.76 -5.08
C GLY A 2 3.29 -3.97 -4.95
N ASP A 3 3.98 -2.98 -4.41
CA ASP A 3 5.35 -3.10 -3.90
C ASP A 3 5.31 -2.98 -2.37
N ASP A 4 5.27 -4.14 -1.71
CA ASP A 4 5.22 -4.24 -0.25
C ASP A 4 6.56 -3.83 0.38
N ARG A 5 6.69 -2.53 0.57
CA ARG A 5 7.72 -1.88 1.39
C ARG A 5 7.16 -0.59 1.93
N ARG A 6 7.77 -0.05 2.98
CA ARG A 6 7.35 1.26 3.51
C ARG A 6 7.71 2.34 2.51
N GLY A 7 6.72 3.10 2.08
CA GLY A 7 6.89 4.06 0.98
C GLY A 7 6.99 3.41 -0.41
N GLY A 8 6.64 2.12 -0.55
CA GLY A 8 6.51 1.43 -1.83
C GLY A 8 5.41 2.01 -2.71
N HIS A 9 5.05 1.35 -3.81
CA HIS A 9 4.08 1.92 -4.75
C HIS A 9 3.02 0.93 -5.24
N THR A 10 1.92 1.51 -5.71
CA THR A 10 0.93 0.83 -6.54
C THR A 10 1.27 1.01 -8.00
N TRP A 11 1.35 -0.10 -8.73
CA TRP A 11 1.76 -0.16 -10.12
C TRP A 11 0.66 -0.67 -11.04
N LYS A 12 0.74 -0.22 -12.29
CA LYS A 12 -0.09 -0.69 -13.41
C LYS A 12 0.81 -0.99 -14.59
N PHE A 13 0.64 -2.16 -15.21
CA PHE A 13 1.28 -2.49 -16.49
C PHE A 13 0.20 -2.63 -17.54
N VAL A 14 0.39 -1.97 -18.69
CA VAL A 14 -0.50 -2.08 -19.84
C VAL A 14 0.33 -2.60 -21.02
N SER A 15 -0.04 -3.78 -21.53
CA SER A 15 0.60 -4.36 -22.71
C SER A 15 0.31 -3.51 -23.95
N LYS A 16 1.25 -3.51 -24.91
CA LYS A 16 1.05 -2.87 -26.21
C LYS A 16 0.04 -3.63 -27.08
N GLY A 17 -0.02 -4.95 -26.94
CA GLY A 17 -0.98 -5.81 -27.62
C GLY A 17 -2.25 -6.02 -26.79
N THR A 18 -3.23 -6.70 -27.39
CA THR A 18 -4.51 -7.04 -26.76
C THR A 18 -4.61 -8.54 -26.52
N VAL A 19 -5.30 -8.92 -25.45
CA VAL A 19 -5.64 -10.33 -25.19
C VAL A 19 -6.72 -10.75 -26.18
N SER A 20 -6.43 -11.76 -27.01
CA SER A 20 -7.39 -12.29 -28.00
C SER A 20 -8.29 -13.39 -27.41
N SER A 21 -7.70 -14.30 -26.63
CA SER A 21 -8.40 -15.35 -25.88
C SER A 21 -7.62 -15.64 -24.59
N PRO A 22 -8.27 -15.75 -23.42
CA PRO A 22 -7.59 -16.03 -22.15
C PRO A 22 -6.75 -17.32 -22.15
N THR A 23 -7.09 -18.31 -22.97
CA THR A 23 -6.39 -19.60 -23.07
C THR A 23 -5.26 -19.62 -24.09
N SER A 24 -5.04 -18.52 -24.81
CA SER A 24 -4.00 -18.44 -25.83
C SER A 24 -2.60 -18.42 -25.22
N LYS A 25 -1.77 -19.40 -25.57
CA LYS A 25 -0.35 -19.44 -25.17
C LYS A 25 0.44 -18.26 -25.73
N ALA A 26 -0.03 -17.62 -26.81
CA ALA A 26 0.61 -16.44 -27.37
C ALA A 26 0.54 -15.22 -26.43
N ASN A 27 -0.36 -15.23 -25.42
CA ASN A 27 -0.49 -14.12 -24.48
C ASN A 27 0.77 -13.88 -23.64
N SER A 28 1.68 -14.86 -23.52
CA SER A 28 2.95 -14.67 -22.81
C SER A 28 3.77 -13.50 -23.37
N SER A 29 3.72 -13.26 -24.70
CA SER A 29 4.46 -12.14 -25.31
C SER A 29 3.88 -10.77 -24.99
N LEU A 30 2.66 -10.68 -24.44
CA LEU A 30 2.05 -9.41 -24.03
C LEU A 30 2.79 -8.78 -22.85
N TRP A 31 3.51 -9.58 -22.06
CA TRP A 31 4.33 -9.12 -20.94
C TRP A 31 5.69 -8.57 -21.38
N GLU A 32 6.12 -8.82 -22.61
CA GLU A 32 7.42 -8.38 -23.14
C GLU A 32 7.38 -6.94 -23.68
N SER A 33 6.20 -6.42 -24.01
CA SER A 33 6.03 -5.09 -24.59
C SER A 33 4.81 -4.38 -24.03
N GLY A 34 5.05 -3.26 -23.34
CA GLY A 34 4.02 -2.45 -22.71
C GLY A 34 4.61 -1.23 -22.02
N THR A 35 3.82 -0.61 -21.16
CA THR A 35 4.27 0.50 -20.31
C THR A 35 3.94 0.18 -18.86
N LEU A 36 4.95 0.33 -18.00
CA LEU A 36 4.79 0.31 -16.55
C LEU A 36 4.46 1.73 -16.07
N TYR A 37 3.48 1.85 -15.19
CA TYR A 37 3.03 3.09 -14.59
C TYR A 37 3.08 2.98 -13.07
N VAL A 38 3.36 4.11 -12.42
CA VAL A 38 3.20 4.30 -10.97
C VAL A 38 1.98 5.16 -10.67
N ALA A 39 1.25 4.84 -9.62
CA ALA A 39 0.14 5.67 -9.13
C ALA A 39 0.65 6.95 -8.47
N ARG A 40 0.00 8.07 -8.77
CA ARG A 40 0.02 9.28 -7.94
C ARG A 40 -1.39 9.55 -7.42
N TYR A 41 -1.54 9.44 -6.11
CA TYR A 41 -2.76 9.80 -5.38
C TYR A 41 -2.71 11.27 -4.99
N ASN A 42 -3.82 11.97 -5.17
CA ASN A 42 -4.01 13.32 -4.69
C ASN A 42 -4.95 13.32 -3.46
N PRO A 43 -4.76 14.22 -2.48
CA PRO A 43 -5.60 14.29 -1.29
C PRO A 43 -7.10 14.54 -1.57
N ASP A 44 -7.42 15.13 -2.73
CA ASP A 44 -8.78 15.40 -3.20
C ASP A 44 -9.50 14.18 -3.80
N LYS A 45 -8.97 12.97 -3.56
CA LYS A 45 -9.50 11.68 -4.04
C LYS A 45 -9.39 11.44 -5.54
N THR A 46 -8.64 12.28 -6.26
CA THR A 46 -8.21 12.03 -7.64
C THR A 46 -6.86 11.35 -7.67
N GLY A 47 -6.49 10.82 -8.83
CA GLY A 47 -5.15 10.30 -9.07
C GLY A 47 -4.84 10.17 -10.55
N LYS A 48 -3.58 9.87 -10.83
CA LYS A 48 -3.08 9.63 -12.19
C LYS A 48 -2.03 8.54 -12.24
N TRP A 49 -1.93 7.90 -13.39
CA TRP A 49 -0.88 6.96 -13.72
C TRP A 49 0.27 7.69 -14.42
N ILE A 50 1.46 7.63 -13.82
CA ILE A 50 2.67 8.24 -14.38
C ILE A 50 3.46 7.14 -15.08
N PRO A 51 3.68 7.21 -16.41
CA PRO A 51 4.46 6.20 -17.11
C PRO A 51 5.91 6.26 -16.67
N LEU A 52 6.58 5.11 -16.53
CA LEU A 52 8.02 5.04 -16.29
C LEU A 52 8.77 4.83 -17.61
N LEU A 53 8.91 5.91 -18.39
CA LEU A 53 9.61 5.93 -19.66
C LEU A 53 10.83 6.85 -19.54
N LEU A 54 11.84 6.64 -20.38
CA LEU A 54 13.02 7.51 -20.42
C LEU A 54 12.69 9.01 -20.55
N ASN A 55 11.62 9.36 -21.26
CA ASN A 55 11.18 10.75 -21.43
C ASN A 55 10.25 11.27 -20.32
N THR A 56 9.91 10.45 -19.32
CA THR A 56 9.07 10.86 -18.18
C THR A 56 9.76 11.94 -17.38
N ALA A 57 9.03 13.03 -17.11
CA ALA A 57 9.54 14.14 -16.31
C ALA A 57 9.72 13.73 -14.83
N THR A 58 10.79 14.24 -14.19
CA THR A 58 11.06 13.99 -12.78
C THR A 58 10.68 15.19 -11.93
N ASN A 59 9.82 14.95 -10.94
CA ASN A 59 9.33 15.92 -9.98
C ASN A 59 8.97 15.16 -8.68
N PRO A 60 9.99 14.72 -7.91
CA PRO A 60 9.76 14.00 -6.65
C PRO A 60 8.93 14.85 -5.69
N ILE A 61 8.07 14.20 -4.91
CA ILE A 61 7.24 14.86 -3.91
C ILE A 61 8.13 15.22 -2.71
N PRO A 62 8.21 16.49 -2.28
CA PRO A 62 9.10 16.86 -1.17
C PRO A 62 8.79 16.10 0.13
N PRO A 63 9.80 15.69 0.91
CA PRO A 63 9.63 15.19 2.27
C PRO A 63 8.68 16.04 3.13
N SER A 64 8.81 17.38 3.12
CA SER A 64 7.91 18.30 3.84
C SER A 64 6.44 18.24 3.39
N VAL A 65 6.19 17.75 2.17
CA VAL A 65 4.86 17.60 1.59
C VAL A 65 4.28 16.22 1.92
N ILE A 66 5.04 15.14 1.74
CA ILE A 66 4.56 13.79 2.09
C ILE A 66 4.37 13.62 3.59
N SER A 67 5.06 14.42 4.40
CA SER A 67 5.03 14.37 5.86
C SER A 67 4.27 15.57 6.47
N SER A 68 3.22 16.04 5.78
CA SER A 68 2.53 17.27 6.18
C SER A 68 1.39 17.05 7.19
N GLN A 69 0.94 15.81 7.42
CA GLN A 69 -0.25 15.51 8.24
C GLN A 69 0.05 14.89 9.62
N GLU A 70 1.27 14.41 9.86
CA GLU A 70 1.63 13.75 11.11
C GLU A 70 2.19 14.70 12.19
N GLY A 71 2.43 15.97 11.83
CA GLY A 71 3.02 16.95 12.73
C GLY A 71 4.41 16.53 13.23
N ASN A 72 4.63 16.61 14.54
CA ASN A 72 5.90 16.26 15.20
C ASN A 72 5.83 14.90 15.93
N VAL A 73 4.82 14.09 15.63
CA VAL A 73 4.54 12.82 16.34
C VAL A 73 5.60 11.75 16.02
N LEU A 74 6.24 11.84 14.86
CA LEU A 74 7.33 10.98 14.42
C LEU A 74 8.65 11.76 14.34
N GLU A 75 9.76 11.05 14.57
CA GLU A 75 11.11 11.62 14.46
C GLU A 75 11.42 12.07 13.02
N GLU A 76 12.18 13.16 12.84
CA GLU A 76 12.52 13.67 11.50
C GLU A 76 13.29 12.65 10.64
N LYS A 77 14.12 11.80 11.26
CA LYS A 77 14.97 10.83 10.54
C LYS A 77 14.18 9.75 9.77
N VAL A 78 12.90 9.55 10.11
CA VAL A 78 12.04 8.60 9.39
C VAL A 78 11.27 9.27 8.24
N LYS A 79 11.22 10.60 8.19
CA LYS A 79 10.47 11.41 7.20
C LYS A 79 11.32 11.70 5.97
N PHE A 80 11.72 10.65 5.25
CA PHE A 80 12.56 10.78 4.06
C PHE A 80 11.92 10.13 2.83
N LEU A 81 12.23 10.68 1.66
CA LEU A 81 11.97 10.09 0.35
C LEU A 81 13.25 9.44 -0.18
N PRO A 82 13.26 8.12 -0.45
CA PRO A 82 14.36 7.46 -1.13
C PRO A 82 14.51 7.95 -2.58
N LEU A 83 15.63 8.58 -2.91
CA LEU A 83 16.00 8.97 -4.27
C LEU A 83 17.21 8.16 -4.76
N PRO A 84 17.41 7.97 -6.07
CA PRO A 84 18.54 7.21 -6.58
C PRO A 84 19.84 7.97 -6.40
N LYS A 85 20.86 7.26 -5.91
CA LYS A 85 22.21 7.84 -5.87
C LYS A 85 22.81 7.97 -7.25
N ARG A 86 23.30 9.16 -7.59
CA ARG A 86 23.87 9.48 -8.90
C ARG A 86 25.05 10.41 -8.76
N ASN A 87 26.19 10.03 -9.34
CA ASN A 87 27.40 10.82 -9.33
C ASN A 87 27.15 12.20 -9.97
N GLY A 88 27.51 13.28 -9.26
CA GLY A 88 27.30 14.66 -9.68
C GLY A 88 25.89 15.20 -9.44
N VAL A 89 24.99 14.44 -8.81
CA VAL A 89 23.64 14.89 -8.44
C VAL A 89 23.58 15.16 -6.94
N ALA A 90 23.20 16.36 -6.51
CA ALA A 90 23.09 16.72 -5.09
C ALA A 90 24.36 16.37 -4.28
N ASP A 91 25.53 16.77 -4.79
CA ASP A 91 26.87 16.56 -4.19
C ASP A 91 27.30 15.10 -3.98
N GLN A 92 26.63 14.15 -4.63
CA GLN A 92 26.98 12.75 -4.55
C GLN A 92 28.16 12.40 -5.47
N THR A 93 28.99 11.45 -5.05
CA THR A 93 30.25 11.08 -5.72
C THR A 93 30.24 9.68 -6.31
N GLU A 94 29.15 8.92 -6.13
CA GLU A 94 29.01 7.53 -6.57
C GLU A 94 27.61 7.29 -7.16
N ASP A 95 27.52 6.32 -8.06
CA ASP A 95 26.25 5.81 -8.58
C ASP A 95 25.79 4.59 -7.78
N GLY A 96 24.47 4.47 -7.58
CA GLY A 96 23.83 3.27 -7.06
C GLY A 96 23.49 3.33 -5.56
N GLY A 97 22.35 2.75 -5.21
CA GLY A 97 21.79 2.81 -3.86
C GLY A 97 20.90 4.03 -3.63
N ILE A 98 20.59 4.29 -2.36
CA ILE A 98 19.60 5.27 -1.91
C ILE A 98 20.26 6.53 -1.37
N PHE A 99 19.85 7.69 -1.87
CA PHE A 99 20.04 9.00 -1.27
C PHE A 99 18.78 9.31 -0.44
N LYS A 100 18.93 9.49 0.87
CA LYS A 100 17.81 9.83 1.76
C LYS A 100 17.57 11.34 1.70
N CYS A 101 16.60 11.76 0.90
CA CYS A 101 16.15 13.14 0.89
C CYS A 101 15.16 13.35 2.04
N ASP A 102 15.46 14.26 2.96
CA ASP A 102 14.61 14.57 4.11
C ASP A 102 14.42 16.09 4.25
N ARG A 103 13.65 16.52 5.25
CA ARG A 103 13.33 17.94 5.47
C ARG A 103 14.55 18.82 5.77
N THR A 104 15.69 18.23 6.17
CA THR A 104 16.91 18.97 6.47
C THR A 104 17.74 19.27 5.21
N ASN A 105 17.58 18.47 4.15
CA ASN A 105 18.36 18.60 2.92
C ASN A 105 17.53 18.82 1.65
N GLU A 106 16.20 18.71 1.70
CA GLU A 106 15.33 18.78 0.52
C GLU A 106 15.49 20.09 -0.27
N ALA A 107 15.73 21.21 0.41
CA ALA A 107 15.87 22.52 -0.22
C ALA A 107 17.08 22.61 -1.15
N THR A 108 18.17 21.90 -0.84
CA THR A 108 19.39 21.86 -1.66
C THR A 108 19.40 20.65 -2.59
N ALA A 109 18.85 19.51 -2.16
CA ALA A 109 18.85 18.28 -2.94
C ALA A 109 17.84 18.29 -4.10
N LEU A 110 16.58 18.63 -3.84
CA LEU A 110 15.49 18.48 -4.82
C LEU A 110 15.68 19.24 -6.15
N PRO A 111 16.25 20.46 -6.19
CA PRO A 111 16.52 21.14 -7.45
C PRO A 111 17.37 20.32 -8.44
N ASN A 112 18.21 19.41 -7.94
CA ASN A 112 19.01 18.51 -8.78
C ASN A 112 18.19 17.36 -9.39
N TYR A 113 16.96 17.12 -8.92
CA TYR A 113 16.07 16.06 -9.38
C TYR A 113 14.83 16.56 -10.13
N GLN A 114 14.50 17.85 -10.00
CA GLN A 114 13.29 18.44 -10.57
C GLN A 114 13.47 18.93 -12.01
N ASN A 115 12.38 18.98 -12.77
CA ASN A 115 12.34 19.49 -14.15
C ASN A 115 13.33 18.82 -15.11
N LYS A 116 13.64 17.55 -14.85
CA LYS A 116 14.50 16.69 -15.65
C LYS A 116 13.68 15.55 -16.25
N LYS A 117 14.33 14.60 -16.90
CA LYS A 117 13.74 13.35 -17.40
C LYS A 117 14.39 12.15 -16.73
N LEU A 118 13.71 11.00 -16.71
CA LEU A 118 14.32 9.77 -16.24
C LEU A 118 15.60 9.42 -17.03
N SER A 119 15.69 9.78 -18.32
CA SER A 119 16.92 9.64 -19.11
C SER A 119 18.13 10.40 -18.57
N ASP A 120 17.93 11.42 -17.74
CA ASP A 120 19.03 12.16 -17.11
C ASP A 120 19.64 11.38 -15.93
N PHE A 121 18.97 10.32 -15.44
CA PHE A 121 19.40 9.49 -14.32
C PHE A 121 19.57 8.00 -14.71
N TYR A 122 19.04 7.59 -15.86
CA TYR A 122 19.04 6.20 -16.31
C TYR A 122 19.43 6.11 -17.78
N PRO A 123 20.46 5.31 -18.13
CA PRO A 123 20.95 5.25 -19.51
C PRO A 123 20.01 4.47 -20.45
N THR A 124 19.16 3.59 -19.92
CA THR A 124 18.29 2.72 -20.71
C THR A 124 16.95 2.47 -20.02
N GLN A 125 15.94 2.07 -20.80
CA GLN A 125 14.64 1.66 -20.25
C GLN A 125 14.78 0.46 -19.31
N GLY A 126 15.71 -0.46 -19.58
CA GLY A 126 16.02 -1.57 -18.67
C GLY A 126 16.52 -1.09 -17.31
N ALA A 127 17.37 -0.06 -17.28
CA ALA A 127 17.83 0.54 -16.02
C ALA A 127 16.71 1.21 -15.23
N VAL A 128 15.76 1.87 -15.90
CA VAL A 128 14.54 2.42 -15.25
C VAL A 128 13.73 1.30 -14.61
N LEU A 129 13.52 0.18 -15.31
CA LEU A 129 12.71 -0.93 -14.82
C LEU A 129 13.40 -1.72 -13.68
N SER A 130 14.72 -1.91 -13.75
CA SER A 130 15.48 -2.55 -12.68
C SER A 130 15.53 -1.72 -11.39
N ASP A 131 15.34 -0.40 -11.50
CA ASP A 131 15.33 0.55 -10.37
C ASP A 131 13.97 1.26 -10.25
N ALA A 132 12.88 0.56 -10.62
CA ALA A 132 11.56 1.16 -10.80
C ALA A 132 11.07 1.92 -9.57
N PHE A 133 11.40 1.46 -8.36
CA PHE A 133 11.08 2.13 -7.10
C PHE A 133 11.68 3.54 -7.00
N LEU A 134 12.99 3.69 -7.20
CA LEU A 134 13.63 5.00 -7.12
C LEU A 134 13.26 5.88 -8.32
N ALA A 135 13.06 5.27 -9.50
CA ALA A 135 12.55 5.96 -10.67
C ALA A 135 11.11 6.49 -10.46
N ALA A 136 10.27 5.75 -9.75
CA ALA A 136 8.93 6.19 -9.38
C ALA A 136 8.93 7.36 -8.39
N ASN A 137 9.78 7.31 -7.36
CA ASN A 137 9.98 8.43 -6.45
C ASN A 137 10.43 9.68 -7.23
N LEU A 138 11.38 9.54 -8.16
CA LEU A 138 11.78 10.64 -9.05
C LEU A 138 10.64 11.15 -9.93
N ALA A 139 9.84 10.26 -10.50
CA ALA A 139 8.71 10.62 -11.36
C ALA A 139 7.55 11.28 -10.57
N GLY A 140 7.60 11.26 -9.24
CA GLY A 140 6.57 11.81 -8.36
C GLY A 140 5.38 10.87 -8.17
N GLY A 141 5.63 9.56 -8.21
CA GLY A 141 4.70 8.55 -7.68
C GLY A 141 4.50 8.75 -6.18
N THR A 142 3.33 8.37 -5.67
CA THR A 142 3.03 8.50 -4.23
C THR A 142 3.68 7.33 -3.47
N PRO A 143 4.53 7.59 -2.46
CA PRO A 143 4.97 6.55 -1.52
C PRO A 143 3.77 6.04 -0.71
N THR A 144 3.61 4.73 -0.61
CA THR A 144 2.40 4.10 -0.08
C THR A 144 2.63 3.24 1.17
N ALA A 145 1.54 2.92 1.87
CA ALA A 145 1.51 2.16 3.11
C ALA A 145 1.54 0.64 2.87
N ARG A 146 2.64 0.15 2.28
CA ARG A 146 2.86 -1.29 2.07
C ARG A 146 1.71 -2.00 1.31
N PRO A 147 1.53 -1.73 0.01
CA PRO A 147 0.53 -2.41 -0.80
C PRO A 147 0.89 -3.88 -0.99
N GLU A 148 0.04 -4.78 -0.52
CA GLU A 148 0.19 -6.23 -0.64
C GLU A 148 -0.66 -6.74 -1.81
N ASP A 149 -1.80 -7.37 -1.51
CA ASP A 149 -2.66 -7.98 -2.51
C ASP A 149 -3.63 -6.99 -3.17
N LEU A 150 -3.99 -7.29 -4.42
CA LEU A 150 -4.90 -6.49 -5.23
C LEU A 150 -5.89 -7.38 -5.93
N GLU A 151 -7.16 -7.00 -5.87
CA GLU A 151 -8.25 -7.71 -6.51
C GLU A 151 -9.12 -6.79 -7.35
N VAL A 152 -9.65 -7.30 -8.46
CA VAL A 152 -10.55 -6.53 -9.34
C VAL A 152 -11.98 -6.95 -9.04
N HIS A 153 -12.79 -6.00 -8.58
CA HIS A 153 -14.18 -6.26 -8.26
C HIS A 153 -14.92 -6.83 -9.49
N PRO A 154 -15.60 -7.98 -9.38
CA PRO A 154 -16.07 -8.75 -10.54
C PRO A 154 -17.07 -7.98 -11.41
N PHE A 155 -17.90 -7.12 -10.80
CA PHE A 155 -18.95 -6.35 -11.48
C PHE A 155 -18.55 -4.92 -11.84
N THR A 156 -18.02 -4.15 -10.89
CA THR A 156 -17.70 -2.72 -11.07
C THR A 156 -16.34 -2.46 -11.70
N LYS A 157 -15.44 -3.45 -11.70
CA LYS A 157 -14.04 -3.32 -12.16
C LYS A 157 -13.18 -2.35 -11.35
N GLU A 158 -13.67 -1.92 -10.18
CA GLU A 158 -12.86 -1.19 -9.20
C GLU A 158 -11.72 -2.11 -8.71
N VAL A 159 -10.52 -1.56 -8.56
CA VAL A 159 -9.34 -2.31 -8.10
C VAL A 159 -9.19 -2.08 -6.60
N PHE A 160 -9.38 -3.12 -5.81
CA PHE A 160 -9.17 -3.10 -4.37
C PHE A 160 -7.72 -3.43 -4.04
N ILE A 161 -7.19 -2.81 -3.00
CA ILE A 161 -5.79 -2.89 -2.60
C ILE A 161 -5.73 -2.99 -1.08
N SER A 162 -5.04 -4.01 -0.59
CA SER A 162 -4.68 -4.12 0.81
C SER A 162 -3.42 -3.30 1.06
N TYR A 163 -3.53 -2.27 1.89
CA TYR A 163 -2.38 -1.56 2.43
C TYR A 163 -2.18 -2.02 3.86
N THR A 164 -1.17 -2.85 4.12
CA THR A 164 -1.09 -3.61 5.37
C THR A 164 -0.66 -2.75 6.57
N ASP A 165 0.22 -1.76 6.38
CA ASP A 165 0.72 -0.94 7.48
C ASP A 165 1.25 0.40 6.98
N GLY A 166 0.87 1.46 7.69
CA GLY A 166 1.29 2.83 7.41
C GLY A 166 2.54 3.27 8.18
N ALA A 167 3.03 2.48 9.14
CA ALA A 167 4.21 2.87 9.90
C ALA A 167 5.43 3.06 8.98
N PRO A 168 6.20 4.16 9.11
CA PRO A 168 7.44 4.36 8.36
C PRO A 168 8.60 3.56 8.94
N GLY A 169 9.68 3.43 8.17
CA GLY A 169 10.82 2.62 8.55
C GLY A 169 12.11 2.96 7.81
N SER A 170 13.09 2.06 7.87
CA SER A 170 14.42 2.28 7.30
C SER A 170 14.44 2.27 5.77
N ASP A 171 13.40 1.69 5.16
CA ASP A 171 13.14 1.49 3.73
C ASP A 171 12.30 2.62 3.10
N GLY A 172 11.53 3.37 3.89
CA GLY A 172 10.83 4.57 3.41
C GLY A 172 9.69 5.06 4.29
N TYR A 173 8.95 6.03 3.75
CA TYR A 173 7.89 6.77 4.44
C TYR A 173 6.63 6.88 3.54
N PRO A 174 5.46 6.35 3.96
CA PRO A 174 4.21 6.54 3.23
C PRO A 174 3.72 8.00 3.26
N ASP A 175 3.09 8.48 2.19
CA ASP A 175 2.55 9.85 2.13
C ASP A 175 1.40 10.04 3.14
N SER A 176 1.64 10.81 4.21
CA SER A 176 0.71 11.02 5.32
C SER A 176 -0.54 11.82 4.94
N ARG A 177 -0.54 12.42 3.74
CA ARG A 177 -1.75 13.05 3.16
C ARG A 177 -2.75 12.02 2.64
N ILE A 178 -2.31 10.78 2.42
CA ILE A 178 -3.11 9.69 1.84
C ILE A 178 -3.31 8.58 2.89
N PHE A 179 -2.26 8.24 3.62
CA PHE A 179 -2.21 7.11 4.54
C PHE A 179 -2.07 7.56 6.00
N GLN A 180 -2.63 6.78 6.93
CA GLN A 180 -2.40 6.98 8.35
C GLN A 180 -1.05 6.37 8.73
N VAL A 181 -0.06 7.20 9.06
CA VAL A 181 1.33 6.77 9.30
C VAL A 181 1.72 6.62 10.77
N ALA A 182 0.89 7.18 11.65
CA ALA A 182 1.05 7.21 13.09
C ALA A 182 -0.32 7.42 13.74
N LYS A 183 -0.45 7.26 15.06
CA LYS A 183 -1.59 7.85 15.77
C LYS A 183 -1.27 9.31 16.11
N VAL A 184 -1.89 10.26 15.42
CA VAL A 184 -1.49 11.68 15.47
C VAL A 184 -2.17 12.48 16.59
N SER A 185 -3.20 11.92 17.23
CA SER A 185 -3.96 12.55 18.30
C SER A 185 -4.00 11.66 19.54
N THR A 186 -4.08 12.29 20.71
CA THR A 186 -4.25 11.61 22.00
C THR A 186 -5.71 11.22 22.29
N ASP A 187 -6.63 11.50 21.36
CA ASP A 187 -7.99 10.98 21.43
C ASP A 187 -7.94 9.44 21.52
N VAL A 188 -8.71 8.90 22.46
CA VAL A 188 -8.82 7.46 22.72
C VAL A 188 -9.26 6.69 21.47
N ASN A 189 -10.02 7.34 20.60
CA ASN A 189 -10.55 6.77 19.38
C ASN A 189 -9.80 7.26 18.13
N ALA A 190 -8.65 7.94 18.25
CA ALA A 190 -7.93 8.37 17.05
C ALA A 190 -7.42 7.16 16.24
N THR A 191 -7.54 7.28 14.91
CA THR A 191 -7.10 6.29 13.93
C THR A 191 -5.59 6.01 14.06
N GLN A 192 -5.24 4.74 13.92
CA GLN A 192 -3.88 4.21 14.05
C GLN A 192 -3.34 3.81 12.68
N GLN A 193 -2.03 3.52 12.60
CA GLN A 193 -1.36 3.18 11.34
C GLN A 193 -1.63 1.75 10.81
N SER A 194 -2.64 1.06 11.33
CA SER A 194 -2.92 -0.38 11.16
C SER A 194 -3.35 -0.84 9.75
N GLY A 195 -3.10 -0.04 8.72
CA GLY A 195 -3.43 -0.37 7.34
C GLY A 195 -4.92 -0.22 7.01
N GLY A 196 -5.35 -0.78 5.88
CA GLY A 196 -6.74 -0.77 5.44
C GLY A 196 -6.92 -1.19 3.99
N LEU A 197 -8.19 -1.33 3.59
CA LEU A 197 -8.61 -1.60 2.23
C LEU A 197 -8.93 -0.30 1.51
N TYR A 198 -8.34 -0.12 0.33
CA TYR A 198 -8.53 1.04 -0.52
C TYR A 198 -8.98 0.56 -1.89
N LYS A 199 -9.61 1.43 -2.66
CA LYS A 199 -9.99 1.13 -4.04
C LYS A 199 -9.62 2.23 -5.01
N ILE A 200 -9.20 1.83 -6.21
CA ILE A 200 -9.05 2.67 -7.40
C ILE A 200 -10.26 2.46 -8.31
N ILE A 201 -10.81 3.57 -8.79
CA ILE A 201 -11.90 3.62 -9.75
C ILE A 201 -11.33 4.29 -11.00
N GLU A 202 -10.97 3.46 -11.99
CA GLU A 202 -10.45 3.93 -13.27
C GLU A 202 -11.51 4.71 -14.04
N ASP A 203 -11.11 5.81 -14.69
CA ASP A 203 -12.01 6.56 -15.57
C ASP A 203 -12.24 5.83 -16.92
N SER A 204 -11.43 4.81 -17.21
CA SER A 204 -11.55 3.95 -18.41
C SER A 204 -12.26 2.64 -18.12
N THR A 205 -13.05 2.16 -19.07
CA THR A 205 -13.75 0.86 -18.99
C THR A 205 -12.86 -0.33 -19.32
N ASP A 206 -11.73 -0.11 -20.00
CA ASP A 206 -10.79 -1.13 -20.47
C ASP A 206 -9.47 -1.16 -19.68
N GLY A 207 -9.38 -0.34 -18.63
CA GLY A 207 -8.18 -0.25 -17.80
C GLY A 207 -6.99 0.42 -18.48
N THR A 208 -7.16 1.14 -19.60
CA THR A 208 -6.06 1.88 -20.26
C THR A 208 -5.96 3.35 -19.84
N GLY A 209 -6.89 3.81 -19.00
CA GLY A 209 -6.97 5.17 -18.48
C GLY A 209 -5.71 5.62 -17.77
N LEU A 210 -5.46 6.94 -17.81
CA LEU A 210 -4.32 7.57 -17.13
C LEU A 210 -4.73 8.37 -15.90
N THR A 211 -6.02 8.41 -15.60
CA THR A 211 -6.61 9.08 -14.44
C THR A 211 -7.59 8.15 -13.75
N PHE A 212 -7.74 8.37 -12.45
CA PHE A 212 -8.63 7.59 -11.63
C PHE A 212 -9.13 8.41 -10.45
N ARG A 213 -10.20 7.93 -9.81
CA ARG A 213 -10.55 8.32 -8.44
C ARG A 213 -10.13 7.22 -7.48
N TRP A 214 -9.97 7.56 -6.21
CA TRP A 214 -9.65 6.59 -5.18
C TRP A 214 -10.44 6.83 -3.91
N GLU A 215 -10.63 5.76 -3.14
CA GLU A 215 -11.38 5.78 -1.89
C GLU A 215 -10.70 4.87 -0.87
N ARG A 216 -10.74 5.28 0.40
CA ARG A 216 -10.43 4.39 1.52
C ARG A 216 -11.70 3.63 1.85
N PHE A 217 -11.77 2.37 1.42
CA PHE A 217 -12.97 1.55 1.55
C PHE A 217 -13.22 1.11 3.00
N ALA A 218 -12.17 0.64 3.68
CA ALA A 218 -12.23 0.29 5.10
C ALA A 218 -10.88 0.58 5.77
N GLN A 219 -10.90 1.32 6.86
CA GLN A 219 -9.70 1.63 7.64
C GLN A 219 -9.50 0.58 8.73
N GLY A 220 -8.28 0.05 8.85
CA GLY A 220 -7.87 -0.77 9.97
C GLY A 220 -7.61 0.08 11.22
N GLY A 221 -7.62 -0.56 12.39
CA GLY A 221 -7.41 0.07 13.69
C GLY A 221 -8.12 -0.71 14.77
N GLU A 222 -7.71 -0.52 16.03
CA GLU A 222 -8.34 -1.19 17.16
C GLU A 222 -9.83 -0.85 17.24
N ALA A 223 -10.62 -1.83 17.69
CA ALA A 223 -12.04 -1.66 17.91
C ALA A 223 -12.28 -0.50 18.89
N GLY A 224 -13.00 0.53 18.43
CA GLY A 224 -13.22 1.76 19.17
C GLY A 224 -12.59 2.99 18.54
N SER A 225 -11.62 2.86 17.63
CA SER A 225 -11.15 4.00 16.84
C SER A 225 -12.21 4.50 15.83
N ILE A 226 -12.25 5.81 15.56
CA ILE A 226 -13.29 6.53 14.79
C ILE A 226 -13.55 5.87 13.42
N ASP A 227 -12.48 5.39 12.78
CA ASP A 227 -12.56 4.71 11.48
C ASP A 227 -12.15 3.23 11.54
N GLY A 228 -11.71 2.70 12.69
CA GLY A 228 -11.15 1.34 12.78
C GLY A 228 -12.22 0.28 13.00
N ALA A 229 -12.25 -0.70 12.10
CA ALA A 229 -13.19 -1.81 12.19
C ALA A 229 -12.72 -2.98 13.09
N GLY A 230 -11.59 -2.82 13.80
CA GLY A 230 -11.04 -3.83 14.71
C GLY A 230 -10.06 -4.81 14.06
N PHE A 231 -9.66 -4.61 12.80
CA PHE A 231 -8.61 -5.39 12.14
C PHE A 231 -7.34 -4.55 11.92
N ALA A 232 -6.19 -5.21 11.77
CA ALA A 232 -4.93 -4.61 11.36
C ALA A 232 -4.25 -5.50 10.33
N ASN A 233 -3.31 -4.93 9.57
CA ASN A 233 -2.46 -5.68 8.64
C ASN A 233 -3.25 -6.59 7.70
N VAL A 234 -4.30 -6.04 7.08
CA VAL A 234 -4.93 -6.75 5.97
C VAL A 234 -3.89 -6.96 4.87
N ASP A 235 -3.73 -8.21 4.47
CA ASP A 235 -2.72 -8.63 3.50
C ASP A 235 -3.42 -9.12 2.23
N ASN A 236 -3.90 -10.36 2.21
CA ASN A 236 -4.58 -10.91 1.04
C ASN A 236 -6.09 -10.67 1.06
N GLN A 237 -6.68 -10.66 -0.13
CA GLN A 237 -8.12 -10.48 -0.30
C GLN A 237 -8.66 -11.29 -1.48
N VAL A 238 -9.96 -11.55 -1.48
CA VAL A 238 -10.65 -12.19 -2.61
C VAL A 238 -12.10 -11.75 -2.66
N PHE A 239 -12.68 -11.67 -3.86
CA PHE A 239 -14.11 -11.44 -4.04
C PHE A 239 -14.90 -12.74 -4.09
N ASP A 240 -16.05 -12.78 -3.41
CA ASP A 240 -17.03 -13.84 -3.64
C ASP A 240 -17.88 -13.58 -4.90
N ASN A 241 -18.77 -14.53 -5.23
CA ASN A 241 -19.65 -14.42 -6.40
C ASN A 241 -20.77 -13.38 -6.26
N LYS A 242 -20.91 -12.74 -5.10
CA LYS A 242 -21.81 -11.62 -4.86
C LYS A 242 -21.07 -10.28 -4.84
N GLY A 243 -19.75 -10.30 -5.02
CA GLY A 243 -18.91 -9.11 -5.01
C GLY A 243 -18.57 -8.61 -3.61
N ASN A 244 -18.73 -9.42 -2.56
CA ASN A 244 -18.26 -9.05 -1.23
C ASN A 244 -16.75 -9.28 -1.13
N VAL A 245 -16.05 -8.42 -0.39
CA VAL A 245 -14.61 -8.54 -0.15
C VAL A 245 -14.39 -9.48 1.03
N TRP A 246 -13.51 -10.45 0.88
CA TRP A 246 -13.00 -11.29 1.95
C TRP A 246 -11.54 -10.93 2.17
N GLY A 247 -11.15 -10.62 3.40
CA GLY A 247 -9.79 -10.18 3.72
C GLY A 247 -9.20 -11.04 4.84
N VAL A 248 -7.91 -11.30 4.76
CA VAL A 248 -7.14 -12.01 5.78
C VAL A 248 -6.03 -11.09 6.31
N THR A 249 -5.58 -11.34 7.54
CA THR A 249 -4.59 -10.50 8.21
C THR A 249 -3.24 -11.21 8.39
N ASP A 250 -2.15 -10.44 8.29
CA ASP A 250 -0.78 -10.79 8.73
C ASP A 250 -0.26 -9.81 9.80
N MET A 251 -0.77 -9.98 11.01
CA MET A 251 -0.39 -9.20 12.18
C MET A 251 0.78 -9.85 12.92
N SER A 252 1.79 -9.05 13.22
CA SER A 252 2.85 -9.43 14.16
C SER A 252 2.30 -9.53 15.60
N THR A 253 2.36 -10.73 16.20
CA THR A 253 1.84 -10.99 17.55
C THR A 253 2.42 -10.05 18.61
N GLY A 254 3.74 -9.84 18.60
CA GLY A 254 4.40 -9.00 19.62
C GLY A 254 4.09 -7.51 19.50
N THR A 255 3.62 -7.05 18.34
CA THR A 255 3.35 -5.63 18.07
C THR A 255 1.87 -5.29 18.22
N HIS A 256 0.96 -6.23 17.96
CA HIS A 256 -0.48 -5.97 17.87
C HIS A 256 -1.32 -6.59 18.99
N ASN A 257 -0.76 -7.50 19.79
CA ASN A 257 -1.50 -8.20 20.85
C ASN A 257 -1.05 -7.88 22.26
N GLY A 258 -0.14 -6.92 22.44
CA GLY A 258 0.20 -6.38 23.75
C GLY A 258 0.82 -7.40 24.70
N PHE A 259 1.58 -8.38 24.19
CA PHE A 259 2.44 -9.24 25.00
C PHE A 259 3.66 -9.71 24.21
N ASP A 260 4.80 -9.81 24.90
CA ASP A 260 6.01 -10.39 24.32
C ASP A 260 5.86 -11.90 24.06
N ILE A 261 6.54 -12.39 23.03
CA ILE A 261 6.55 -13.82 22.69
C ILE A 261 7.36 -14.65 23.71
N GLY A 262 6.79 -15.75 24.20
CA GLY A 262 7.52 -16.71 25.04
C GLY A 262 6.67 -17.30 26.16
N ALA A 263 7.22 -18.27 26.91
CA ALA A 263 6.54 -18.92 28.02
C ALA A 263 6.28 -18.00 29.23
N ALA A 264 6.96 -16.84 29.28
CA ALA A 264 6.84 -15.81 30.32
C ALA A 264 6.73 -14.41 29.67
N GLY A 265 5.86 -14.28 28.66
CA GLY A 265 5.60 -13.00 28.00
C GLY A 265 5.11 -11.95 29.00
N THR A 266 5.62 -10.73 28.89
CA THR A 266 5.16 -9.60 29.70
C THR A 266 4.08 -8.86 28.91
N PRO A 267 2.90 -8.59 29.50
CA PRO A 267 1.90 -7.75 28.86
C PRO A 267 2.42 -6.32 28.68
N THR A 268 2.21 -5.76 27.50
CA THR A 268 2.42 -4.35 27.21
C THR A 268 1.30 -3.53 27.86
N THR A 269 1.63 -2.35 28.41
CA THR A 269 0.61 -1.41 28.88
C THR A 269 -0.14 -0.83 27.67
N ILE A 270 -1.42 -1.16 27.55
CA ILE A 270 -2.30 -0.56 26.55
C ILE A 270 -2.73 0.83 27.05
N ASP A 271 -2.42 1.88 26.29
CA ASP A 271 -2.84 3.25 26.61
C ASP A 271 -3.24 4.02 25.35
N HIS A 272 -4.55 4.09 25.13
CA HIS A 272 -5.12 4.79 23.99
C HIS A 272 -5.04 6.32 24.13
N LYS A 273 -4.43 6.90 25.17
CA LYS A 273 -4.22 8.35 25.26
C LYS A 273 -2.86 8.78 24.71
N ILE A 274 -2.03 7.83 24.28
CA ILE A 274 -0.72 8.10 23.70
C ILE A 274 -0.86 8.30 22.18
N SER A 275 -0.16 9.29 21.66
CA SER A 275 0.07 9.54 20.22
C SER A 275 1.51 9.13 19.87
N GLY A 276 1.76 8.69 18.65
CA GLY A 276 3.08 8.17 18.26
C GLY A 276 3.01 6.95 17.37
N ASP A 277 4.14 6.25 17.31
CA ASP A 277 4.20 4.86 16.90
C ASP A 277 3.45 3.98 17.92
N VAL A 278 2.42 3.31 17.44
CA VAL A 278 1.47 2.55 18.26
C VAL A 278 1.95 1.17 18.71
N SER A 279 3.13 0.73 18.22
CA SER A 279 3.73 -0.58 18.50
C SER A 279 3.93 -0.91 19.99
N LYS A 280 3.86 0.11 20.87
CA LYS A 280 4.12 0.00 22.31
C LYS A 280 2.89 0.19 23.20
N PHE A 281 1.73 0.49 22.62
CA PHE A 281 0.52 0.82 23.40
C PHE A 281 -0.77 0.33 22.76
N THR A 282 -0.68 -0.54 21.74
CA THR A 282 -1.79 -1.29 21.14
C THR A 282 -1.67 -2.76 21.50
N GLY A 283 -2.78 -3.50 21.48
CA GLY A 283 -2.75 -4.88 21.97
C GLY A 283 -4.02 -5.71 21.89
N VAL A 284 -5.05 -5.29 21.16
CA VAL A 284 -6.38 -5.95 21.24
C VAL A 284 -6.83 -6.68 19.98
N PHE A 285 -5.94 -6.94 19.01
CA PHE A 285 -6.34 -7.54 17.72
C PHE A 285 -6.56 -9.06 17.76
N GLY A 286 -5.83 -9.79 18.61
CA GLY A 286 -5.91 -11.25 18.72
C GLY A 286 -5.13 -12.00 17.64
N ASN A 287 -5.48 -13.26 17.41
CA ASN A 287 -4.85 -14.05 16.33
C ASN A 287 -5.21 -13.46 14.96
N ASN A 288 -4.39 -13.77 13.95
CA ASN A 288 -4.73 -13.49 12.56
C ASN A 288 -6.05 -14.17 12.18
N TRP A 289 -6.83 -13.51 11.35
CA TRP A 289 -8.23 -13.84 11.14
C TRP A 289 -8.70 -13.49 9.74
N LEU A 290 -9.76 -14.18 9.32
CA LEU A 290 -10.49 -13.95 8.10
C LEU A 290 -11.78 -13.20 8.45
N PHE A 291 -12.06 -12.16 7.68
CA PHE A 291 -13.31 -11.42 7.72
C PHE A 291 -13.91 -11.28 6.32
N PHE A 292 -15.17 -10.85 6.25
CA PHE A 292 -15.78 -10.40 5.01
C PHE A 292 -16.49 -9.05 5.19
N ILE A 293 -16.57 -8.29 4.10
CA ILE A 293 -17.21 -6.98 4.03
C ILE A 293 -18.21 -6.99 2.87
N PRO A 294 -19.52 -6.88 3.13
CA PRO A 294 -20.50 -6.69 2.07
C PRO A 294 -20.20 -5.41 1.30
N THR A 295 -20.32 -5.43 -0.04
CA THR A 295 -20.15 -4.23 -0.87
C THR A 295 -21.48 -3.57 -1.27
N SER A 296 -22.61 -4.19 -0.92
CA SER A 296 -23.95 -3.69 -1.21
C SER A 296 -24.97 -4.07 -0.12
N GLY A 297 -26.14 -3.45 -0.16
CA GLY A 297 -27.22 -3.67 0.79
C GLY A 297 -27.02 -2.93 2.12
N ALA A 298 -27.88 -3.23 3.10
CA ALA A 298 -27.93 -2.51 4.38
C ALA A 298 -26.69 -2.67 5.26
N ASN A 299 -25.85 -3.69 5.00
CA ASN A 299 -24.61 -3.96 5.72
C ASN A 299 -23.37 -3.63 4.89
N ALA A 300 -23.51 -2.87 3.79
CA ALA A 300 -22.37 -2.49 2.95
C ALA A 300 -21.30 -1.76 3.80
N GLY A 301 -20.05 -2.18 3.67
CA GLY A 301 -18.91 -1.62 4.41
C GLY A 301 -18.73 -2.16 5.83
N HIS A 302 -19.65 -2.99 6.35
CA HIS A 302 -19.49 -3.59 7.69
C HIS A 302 -18.52 -4.76 7.67
N VAL A 303 -17.51 -4.74 8.54
CA VAL A 303 -16.57 -5.87 8.72
C VAL A 303 -17.23 -6.93 9.58
N VAL A 304 -17.27 -8.17 9.08
CA VAL A 304 -17.84 -9.31 9.78
C VAL A 304 -16.76 -10.37 10.02
N PRO A 305 -16.44 -10.68 11.29
CA PRO A 305 -15.56 -11.80 11.63
C PRO A 305 -16.10 -13.11 11.05
N PHE A 306 -15.22 -13.92 10.45
CA PHE A 306 -15.60 -15.23 9.92
C PHE A 306 -14.84 -16.38 10.57
N ALA A 307 -13.51 -16.30 10.64
CA ALA A 307 -12.67 -17.34 11.22
C ALA A 307 -11.40 -16.76 11.83
N TYR A 308 -10.84 -17.43 12.84
CA TYR A 308 -9.55 -17.10 13.43
C TYR A 308 -8.55 -18.20 13.11
N GLY A 309 -7.33 -17.81 12.76
CA GLY A 309 -6.19 -18.70 12.62
C GLY A 309 -5.65 -19.17 13.98
N PRO A 310 -4.81 -20.22 13.99
CA PRO A 310 -4.04 -20.61 15.15
C PRO A 310 -3.11 -19.51 15.69
N VAL A 311 -2.55 -19.74 16.87
CA VAL A 311 -1.56 -18.83 17.47
C VAL A 311 -0.33 -18.73 16.57
N ARG A 312 0.08 -17.49 16.25
CA ARG A 312 1.29 -17.14 15.47
C ARG A 312 1.30 -17.59 14.00
N CYS A 313 0.16 -17.97 13.43
CA CYS A 313 0.05 -18.01 11.97
C CYS A 313 -0.23 -16.60 11.45
N GLU A 314 0.05 -16.37 10.18
CA GLU A 314 -0.72 -15.44 9.36
C GLU A 314 -1.92 -16.17 8.77
N MET A 315 -2.90 -15.46 8.21
CA MET A 315 -3.85 -16.08 7.30
C MET A 315 -3.58 -15.52 5.91
N THR A 316 -3.39 -16.40 4.93
CA THR A 316 -2.96 -16.01 3.57
C THR A 316 -3.66 -16.83 2.48
N GLY A 317 -3.67 -16.32 1.26
CA GLY A 317 -4.15 -17.03 0.06
C GLY A 317 -5.61 -17.49 0.12
N PRO A 318 -6.59 -16.64 0.47
CA PRO A 318 -8.00 -17.01 0.42
C PRO A 318 -8.43 -17.24 -1.03
N THR A 319 -9.12 -18.35 -1.29
CA THR A 319 -9.66 -18.67 -2.62
C THR A 319 -11.00 -19.37 -2.52
N PHE A 320 -11.93 -19.02 -3.40
CA PHE A 320 -13.19 -19.75 -3.52
C PHE A 320 -13.04 -20.89 -4.52
N VAL A 321 -13.33 -22.11 -4.08
CA VAL A 321 -13.46 -23.25 -5.00
C VAL A 321 -14.82 -23.17 -5.66
N GLU A 322 -14.83 -23.20 -6.99
CA GLU A 322 -16.07 -23.36 -7.75
C GLU A 322 -16.54 -24.81 -7.63
N ASP A 323 -17.75 -25.02 -7.12
CA ASP A 323 -18.34 -26.34 -7.14
C ASP A 323 -18.70 -26.70 -8.58
N THR A 324 -18.05 -27.73 -9.12
CA THR A 324 -18.36 -28.32 -10.44
C THR A 324 -19.79 -28.89 -10.53
N LEU A 325 -20.55 -28.88 -9.43
CA LEU A 325 -21.90 -29.44 -9.29
C LEU A 325 -22.99 -28.44 -8.87
N SER A 326 -22.86 -27.14 -9.15
CA SER A 326 -23.94 -26.15 -8.96
C SER A 326 -24.46 -26.00 -7.51
N ARG A 327 -23.59 -26.17 -6.51
CA ARG A 327 -23.84 -25.85 -5.09
C ARG A 327 -23.02 -24.62 -4.67
N PRO A 328 -23.39 -23.94 -3.56
CA PRO A 328 -22.72 -22.70 -3.15
C PRO A 328 -21.21 -22.85 -2.96
N LYS A 329 -20.44 -21.84 -3.40
CA LYS A 329 -18.97 -21.78 -3.33
C LYS A 329 -18.47 -21.98 -1.89
N SER A 330 -17.46 -22.83 -1.72
CA SER A 330 -16.76 -23.02 -0.44
C SER A 330 -15.43 -22.26 -0.45
N LEU A 331 -15.16 -21.51 0.62
CA LEU A 331 -13.91 -20.77 0.80
C LEU A 331 -12.82 -21.70 1.32
N ALA A 332 -11.69 -21.74 0.63
CA ALA A 332 -10.45 -22.37 1.07
C ALA A 332 -9.44 -21.27 1.45
N ILE A 333 -8.65 -21.51 2.48
CA ILE A 333 -7.61 -20.58 2.96
C ILE A 333 -6.35 -21.41 3.17
N ALA A 334 -5.20 -20.90 2.74
CA ALA A 334 -3.93 -21.54 3.08
C ALA A 334 -3.60 -21.25 4.57
N PRO A 335 -3.10 -22.27 5.31
CA PRO A 335 -2.77 -22.12 6.73
C PRO A 335 -1.52 -21.26 6.96
#